data_AF-A0A1W9WXM7-F1
#
_entry.id   AF-A0A1W9WXM7-F1
#
_cell.length_a   1.000
_cell.length_b   1.000
_cell.length_c   1.000
_cell.angle_alpha   90.00
_cell.angle_beta   90.00
_cell.angle_gamma   90.00
#
_symmetry.space_group_name_H-M   'P 1'
#
loop_
_entity.id
_entity.type
_entity.pdbx_description
1 polymer ?
#
loop_
_entity_poly.entity_id
_entity_poly.type
_entity_poly.pdbx_seq_one_letter_code
_entity_poly.pdbx_strand_id
1 'polypeptide(L)'
;MKSIFTLVILALLISACQTPTKRDIAGIVDDSTPVSNAAQIALVIGNSDYEYRHLANPVNDANDVASRLHKMGFDVTLKTDLNQVDMIRAIHAFAIRLSARPGVGLFYFAGHGAQVDGQNYLLPIDNNKIVDHTSFKSYAVDVDGILKRMLKVKNHLNIIILDACRNDPYQGSTQERGRGQARGLARMQSPRGSIIAFATAPGKAASDTSVGEDNGRFTKYLLKGLDKAHKNHQRIDDMLMEVSNGVIQESGGDQEPWYSASLRAPFCFGGGCLTAQLPTPPSSTSYSSPSLESVPVPPPPELLTLASMPPKTVFRDTLRDGGKGPEMVVIPAGRFRMGDLQGGGYDDEKPVHWVSVEKFAIGRYEILL
;
A
#
# COMPACT_ATOMS: atom_id res chain seq x y z
N MET A 1 32.65 -80.25 12.09
CA MET A 1 32.08 -79.76 13.37
C MET A 1 32.89 -78.56 13.86
N LYS A 2 32.30 -77.37 13.66
CA LYS A 2 32.26 -76.16 14.52
C LYS A 2 33.51 -75.75 15.34
N SER A 3 33.90 -74.48 15.52
CA SER A 3 33.73 -73.17 14.86
C SER A 3 34.43 -72.14 15.79
N ILE A 4 35.44 -71.42 15.27
CA ILE A 4 35.75 -69.96 15.40
C ILE A 4 35.86 -69.37 16.84
N PHE A 5 37.04 -69.05 17.40
CA PHE A 5 38.06 -67.98 17.19
C PHE A 5 37.70 -66.54 17.66
N THR A 6 38.45 -66.09 18.69
CA THR A 6 39.05 -64.73 18.97
C THR A 6 38.18 -63.46 19.03
N LEU A 7 38.15 -62.69 20.15
CA LEU A 7 39.16 -61.80 20.78
C LEU A 7 39.07 -60.34 20.25
N VAL A 8 38.69 -59.39 21.09
CA VAL A 8 38.91 -57.95 20.86
C VAL A 8 39.45 -57.29 22.13
N ILE A 9 40.62 -56.70 21.96
CA ILE A 9 41.48 -56.05 22.96
C ILE A 9 41.23 -54.53 22.97
N LEU A 10 41.34 -54.00 24.18
CA LEU A 10 41.49 -52.60 24.58
C LEU A 10 42.78 -51.96 24.02
N ALA A 11 42.68 -50.91 23.20
CA ALA A 11 43.69 -49.86 23.06
C ALA A 11 43.17 -48.75 22.12
N LEU A 12 43.21 -47.47 22.54
CA LEU A 12 43.23 -46.36 21.60
C LEU A 12 44.16 -45.26 22.09
N LEU A 13 45.04 -44.88 21.16
CA LEU A 13 46.33 -44.21 21.31
C LEU A 13 46.23 -42.71 21.03
N ILE A 14 47.31 -42.07 21.45
CA ILE A 14 47.77 -40.69 21.34
C ILE A 14 47.99 -40.21 19.88
N SER A 15 47.79 -38.91 19.66
CA SER A 15 48.33 -38.00 18.61
C SER A 15 48.18 -38.33 17.13
N ALA A 16 47.54 -37.42 16.39
CA ALA A 16 48.22 -36.64 15.34
C ALA A 16 47.36 -35.45 14.89
N CYS A 17 47.93 -34.25 14.99
CA CYS A 17 47.45 -33.05 14.31
C CYS A 17 47.66 -33.24 12.80
N GLN A 18 46.59 -33.30 12.01
CA GLN A 18 46.66 -33.29 10.55
C GLN A 18 45.87 -32.09 10.03
N THR A 19 46.60 -31.11 9.53
CA THR A 19 46.09 -30.02 8.69
C THR A 19 45.60 -30.58 7.36
N PRO A 20 44.34 -30.31 6.93
CA PRO A 20 43.92 -30.61 5.57
C PRO A 20 44.42 -29.53 4.61
N THR A 21 45.11 -30.01 3.58
CA THR A 21 45.71 -29.33 2.45
C THR A 21 44.70 -28.49 1.66
N LYS A 22 45.12 -27.27 1.32
CA LYS A 22 44.46 -26.32 0.41
C LYS A 22 44.21 -26.99 -0.95
N ARG A 23 42.94 -27.25 -1.30
CA ARG A 23 42.52 -27.56 -2.67
C ARG A 23 42.03 -26.27 -3.30
N ASP A 24 42.85 -25.71 -4.19
CA ASP A 24 42.47 -24.65 -5.10
C ASP A 24 41.43 -25.23 -6.08
N ILE A 25 40.15 -24.96 -5.84
CA ILE A 25 39.09 -25.06 -6.85
C ILE A 25 38.66 -23.63 -7.14
N ALA A 26 39.19 -23.10 -8.24
CA ALA A 26 38.68 -21.90 -8.90
C ALA A 26 37.28 -22.23 -9.45
N GLY A 27 36.28 -22.15 -8.59
CA GLY A 27 34.87 -22.07 -8.97
C GLY A 27 34.50 -20.59 -9.06
N ILE A 28 34.01 -20.19 -10.23
CA ILE A 28 33.40 -18.87 -10.46
C ILE A 28 32.20 -18.77 -9.53
N VAL A 29 32.36 -18.09 -8.40
CA VAL A 29 31.25 -17.65 -7.54
C VAL A 29 30.98 -16.22 -7.96
N ASP A 30 29.87 -16.03 -8.67
CA ASP A 30 29.31 -14.71 -8.96
C ASP A 30 28.81 -14.10 -7.64
N ASP A 31 29.73 -13.41 -6.95
CA ASP A 31 29.51 -12.67 -5.70
C ASP A 31 28.99 -11.25 -6.02
N SER A 32 27.87 -11.16 -6.74
CA SER A 32 27.29 -9.85 -7.07
C SER A 32 25.76 -9.80 -7.10
N THR A 33 25.09 -10.63 -6.29
CA THR A 33 23.76 -10.24 -5.79
C THR A 33 23.94 -9.56 -4.45
N PRO A 34 23.81 -8.23 -4.35
CA PRO A 34 23.62 -7.61 -3.04
C PRO A 34 22.30 -8.17 -2.51
N VAL A 35 22.37 -9.14 -1.60
CA VAL A 35 21.23 -9.53 -0.76
C VAL A 35 20.89 -8.27 0.02
N SER A 36 19.92 -7.51 -0.48
CA SER A 36 19.50 -6.29 0.18
C SER A 36 19.03 -6.69 1.57
N ASN A 37 19.70 -6.19 2.60
CA ASN A 37 19.37 -6.41 4.01
C ASN A 37 18.00 -5.82 4.42
N ALA A 38 17.18 -5.35 3.47
CA ALA A 38 15.84 -4.85 3.71
C ALA A 38 14.88 -6.03 3.91
N ALA A 39 14.44 -6.25 5.15
CA ALA A 39 13.48 -7.31 5.45
C ALA A 39 12.08 -6.94 4.94
N GLN A 40 11.40 -7.93 4.36
CA GLN A 40 9.98 -7.86 4.03
C GLN A 40 9.23 -8.58 5.14
N ILE A 41 8.49 -7.85 5.97
CA ILE A 41 7.83 -8.38 7.17
C ILE A 41 6.34 -8.11 7.04
N ALA A 42 5.52 -9.15 7.24
CA ALA A 42 4.07 -9.03 7.19
C ALA A 42 3.41 -9.45 8.51
N LEU A 43 2.34 -8.74 8.88
CA LEU A 43 1.34 -9.19 9.82
C LEU A 43 0.01 -9.32 9.08
N VAL A 44 -0.55 -10.52 9.10
CA VAL A 44 -1.80 -10.88 8.42
C VAL A 44 -2.78 -11.34 9.49
N ILE A 45 -3.94 -10.69 9.58
CA ILE A 45 -4.98 -11.01 10.56
C ILE A 45 -6.29 -11.29 9.83
N GLY A 46 -6.95 -12.41 10.16
CA GLY A 46 -8.29 -12.74 9.69
C GLY A 46 -9.21 -13.04 10.86
N ASN A 47 -10.24 -12.23 11.08
CA ASN A 47 -11.21 -12.44 12.14
C ASN A 47 -12.56 -12.80 11.53
N SER A 48 -13.03 -14.01 11.82
CA SER A 48 -14.29 -14.61 11.36
C SER A 48 -15.26 -14.90 12.50
N ASP A 49 -14.77 -15.38 13.64
CA ASP A 49 -15.60 -15.93 14.73
C ASP A 49 -16.02 -14.87 15.76
N TYR A 50 -16.70 -13.82 15.30
CA TYR A 50 -17.20 -12.78 16.21
C TYR A 50 -18.36 -13.30 17.06
N GLU A 51 -18.37 -12.91 18.33
CA GLU A 51 -19.45 -13.21 19.29
C GLU A 51 -20.85 -12.86 18.76
N TYR A 52 -20.96 -11.80 17.95
CA TYR A 52 -22.26 -11.34 17.43
C TYR A 52 -22.67 -11.93 16.08
N ARG A 53 -21.70 -12.10 15.17
CA ARG A 53 -21.98 -12.47 13.80
C ARG A 53 -20.73 -13.03 13.14
N HIS A 54 -20.77 -14.32 12.86
CA HIS A 54 -19.74 -14.99 12.12
C HIS A 54 -19.61 -14.44 10.69
N LEU A 55 -18.37 -14.32 10.20
CA LEU A 55 -18.02 -14.05 8.81
C LEU A 55 -17.33 -15.26 8.19
N ALA A 56 -17.84 -15.75 7.06
CA ALA A 56 -17.36 -17.00 6.48
C ALA A 56 -15.92 -16.94 5.93
N ASN A 57 -15.52 -15.81 5.34
CA ASN A 57 -14.32 -15.74 4.49
C ASN A 57 -13.03 -15.23 5.15
N PRO A 58 -13.04 -14.30 6.15
CA PRO A 58 -11.82 -13.63 6.63
C PRO A 58 -10.65 -14.53 7.05
N VAL A 59 -10.93 -15.66 7.70
CA VAL A 59 -9.89 -16.63 8.07
C VAL A 59 -9.29 -17.28 6.82
N ASN A 60 -10.10 -17.66 5.82
CA ASN A 60 -9.57 -18.21 4.58
C ASN A 60 -8.78 -17.16 3.78
N ASP A 61 -9.33 -15.95 3.69
CA ASP A 61 -8.70 -14.80 3.04
C ASP A 61 -7.30 -14.54 3.63
N ALA A 62 -7.18 -14.50 4.96
CA ALA A 62 -5.92 -14.31 5.65
C ALA A 62 -4.93 -15.47 5.44
N ASN A 63 -5.39 -16.72 5.45
CA ASN A 63 -4.55 -17.89 5.17
C ASN A 63 -3.94 -17.83 3.77
N ASP A 64 -4.75 -17.55 2.75
CA ASP A 64 -4.30 -17.51 1.36
C ASP A 64 -3.37 -16.33 1.08
N VAL A 65 -3.67 -15.15 1.64
CA VAL A 65 -2.78 -13.97 1.54
C VAL A 65 -1.45 -14.23 2.25
N ALA A 66 -1.47 -14.82 3.45
CA ALA A 66 -0.24 -15.17 4.17
C ALA A 66 0.63 -16.17 3.40
N SER A 67 0.01 -17.23 2.87
CA SER A 67 0.67 -18.24 2.04
C SER A 67 1.32 -17.59 0.81
N ARG A 68 0.61 -16.66 0.16
CA ARG A 68 1.13 -15.96 -1.01
C ARG A 68 2.31 -15.05 -0.68
N LEU A 69 2.19 -14.23 0.36
CA LEU A 69 3.26 -13.33 0.79
C LEU A 69 4.51 -14.10 1.22
N HIS A 70 4.33 -15.25 1.89
CA HIS A 70 5.46 -16.11 2.27
C HIS A 70 6.22 -16.62 1.04
N LYS A 71 5.52 -17.09 0.00
CA LYS A 71 6.13 -17.49 -1.28
C LYS A 71 6.89 -16.35 -1.96
N MET A 72 6.52 -15.11 -1.69
CA MET A 72 7.16 -13.90 -2.22
C MET A 72 8.35 -13.40 -1.38
N GLY A 73 8.72 -14.14 -0.32
CA GLY A 73 9.86 -13.81 0.53
C GLY A 73 9.54 -12.91 1.72
N PHE A 74 8.25 -12.70 2.05
CA PHE A 74 7.89 -12.05 3.31
C PHE A 74 8.07 -13.01 4.49
N ASP A 75 8.58 -12.46 5.59
CA ASP A 75 8.56 -13.07 6.91
C ASP A 75 7.20 -12.78 7.58
N VAL A 76 6.24 -13.67 7.32
CA VAL A 76 4.82 -13.49 7.65
C VAL A 76 4.48 -13.99 9.06
N THR A 77 3.78 -13.17 9.84
CA THR A 77 3.02 -13.62 11.01
C THR A 77 1.54 -13.63 10.66
N LEU A 78 0.96 -14.82 10.59
CA LEU A 78 -0.48 -15.03 10.45
C LEU A 78 -1.12 -15.19 11.83
N LYS A 79 -2.26 -14.53 12.03
CA LYS A 79 -3.13 -14.69 13.19
C LYS A 79 -4.59 -14.73 12.75
N THR A 80 -5.40 -15.51 13.46
CA THR A 80 -6.83 -15.62 13.20
C THR A 80 -7.62 -15.48 14.48
N ASP A 81 -8.85 -14.96 14.37
CA ASP A 81 -9.83 -14.86 15.45
C ASP A 81 -9.26 -14.29 16.74
N LEU A 82 -8.64 -13.11 16.63
CA LEU A 82 -8.02 -12.43 17.75
C LEU A 82 -9.03 -11.56 18.51
N ASN A 83 -9.06 -11.73 19.84
CA ASN A 83 -9.64 -10.74 20.74
C ASN A 83 -8.81 -9.44 20.73
N GLN A 84 -9.32 -8.39 21.35
CA GLN A 84 -8.67 -7.08 21.34
C GLN A 84 -7.23 -7.12 21.87
N VAL A 85 -7.04 -7.77 23.01
CA VAL A 85 -5.75 -7.81 23.71
C VAL A 85 -4.71 -8.50 22.82
N ASP A 86 -5.09 -9.58 22.17
CA ASP A 86 -4.20 -10.33 21.30
C ASP A 86 -3.93 -9.62 19.96
N MET A 87 -4.89 -8.86 19.43
CA MET A 87 -4.63 -7.95 18.30
C MET A 87 -3.57 -6.91 18.66
N ILE A 88 -3.72 -6.23 19.81
CA ILE A 88 -2.78 -5.20 20.28
C ILE A 88 -1.39 -5.82 20.49
N ARG A 89 -1.30 -7.01 21.09
CA ARG A 89 -0.03 -7.75 21.26
C ARG A 89 0.60 -8.11 19.92
N ALA A 90 -0.18 -8.61 18.95
CA ALA A 90 0.32 -8.96 17.63
C ALA A 90 0.86 -7.74 16.87
N ILE A 91 0.14 -6.62 16.91
CA ILE A 91 0.56 -5.34 16.31
C ILE A 91 1.84 -4.82 16.98
N HIS A 92 1.93 -4.92 18.30
CA HIS A 92 3.14 -4.52 19.03
C HIS A 92 4.35 -5.39 18.67
N ALA A 93 4.18 -6.72 18.63
CA ALA A 93 5.23 -7.65 18.22
C ALA A 93 5.67 -7.41 16.76
N PHE A 94 4.73 -7.13 15.87
CA PHE A 94 5.02 -6.74 14.49
C PHE A 94 5.86 -5.46 14.41
N ALA A 95 5.51 -4.42 15.15
CA ALA A 95 6.30 -3.18 15.20
C ALA A 95 7.74 -3.40 15.72
N ILE A 96 7.91 -4.28 16.71
CA ILE A 96 9.24 -4.68 17.20
C ILE A 96 10.04 -5.38 16.09
N ARG A 97 9.42 -6.32 15.37
CA ARG A 97 10.07 -7.04 14.26
C ARG A 97 10.49 -6.10 13.13
N LEU A 98 9.63 -5.14 12.76
CA LEU A 98 9.98 -4.09 11.81
C LEU A 98 11.18 -3.27 12.31
N SER A 99 11.18 -2.89 13.59
CA SER A 99 12.25 -2.06 14.18
C SER A 99 13.62 -2.74 14.12
N ALA A 100 13.66 -4.06 14.25
CA ALA A 100 14.88 -4.84 14.18
C ALA A 100 15.48 -4.93 12.76
N ARG A 101 14.63 -4.89 11.72
CA ARG A 101 15.04 -5.00 10.31
C ARG A 101 14.18 -4.09 9.43
N PRO A 102 14.43 -2.77 9.40
CA PRO A 102 13.66 -1.85 8.58
C PRO A 102 13.74 -2.20 7.10
N GLY A 103 12.59 -2.16 6.41
CA GLY A 103 12.51 -2.54 5.00
C GLY A 103 11.10 -2.29 4.48
N VAL A 104 10.36 -3.37 4.23
CA VAL A 104 8.95 -3.30 3.81
C VAL A 104 8.09 -3.90 4.92
N GLY A 105 7.20 -3.08 5.48
CA GLY A 105 6.18 -3.55 6.42
C GLY A 105 4.84 -3.69 5.72
N LEU A 106 4.21 -4.86 5.80
CA LEU A 106 2.86 -5.10 5.28
C LEU A 106 1.92 -5.50 6.42
N PHE A 107 0.82 -4.78 6.56
CA PHE A 107 -0.29 -5.14 7.44
C PHE A 107 -1.50 -5.48 6.58
N TYR A 108 -2.04 -6.68 6.74
CA TYR A 108 -3.29 -7.11 6.11
C TYR A 108 -4.29 -7.46 7.20
N PHE A 109 -5.53 -7.01 7.03
CA PHE A 109 -6.65 -7.40 7.88
C PHE A 109 -7.87 -7.75 7.05
N ALA A 110 -8.48 -8.90 7.35
CA ALA A 110 -9.81 -9.28 6.90
C ALA A 110 -10.76 -9.43 8.09
N GLY A 111 -11.98 -8.90 8.00
CA GLY A 111 -12.95 -8.98 9.10
C GLY A 111 -13.94 -7.81 9.17
N HIS A 112 -14.43 -7.49 10.36
CA HIS A 112 -15.26 -6.31 10.59
C HIS A 112 -14.41 -5.07 10.85
N GLY A 113 -14.79 -3.98 10.19
CA GLY A 113 -14.25 -2.66 10.44
C GLY A 113 -15.36 -1.62 10.50
N ALA A 114 -15.11 -0.55 11.25
CA ALA A 114 -16.05 0.54 11.43
C ALA A 114 -15.32 1.89 11.47
N GLN A 115 -16.07 2.96 11.23
CA GLN A 115 -15.60 4.33 11.33
C GLN A 115 -16.33 5.06 12.45
N VAL A 116 -15.58 5.77 13.28
CA VAL A 116 -16.13 6.69 14.29
C VAL A 116 -15.35 8.01 14.22
N ASP A 117 -16.04 9.13 14.11
CA ASP A 117 -15.47 10.49 14.04
C ASP A 117 -14.39 10.68 12.94
N GLY A 118 -14.57 10.03 11.78
CA GLY A 118 -13.58 10.10 10.69
C GLY A 118 -12.37 9.17 10.86
N GLN A 119 -12.33 8.38 11.93
CA GLN A 119 -11.24 7.46 12.24
C GLN A 119 -11.65 6.00 11.97
N ASN A 120 -10.72 5.21 11.42
CA ASN A 120 -10.94 3.80 11.07
C ASN A 120 -10.51 2.87 12.19
N TYR A 121 -11.37 1.88 12.48
CA TYR A 121 -11.12 0.87 13.50
C TYR A 121 -11.40 -0.53 12.99
N LEU A 122 -10.63 -1.49 13.49
CA LEU A 122 -10.81 -2.92 13.29
C LEU A 122 -11.50 -3.51 14.52
N LEU A 123 -12.48 -4.39 14.31
CA LEU A 123 -13.18 -5.04 15.40
C LEU A 123 -12.51 -6.37 15.76
N PRO A 124 -12.26 -6.63 17.06
CA PRO A 124 -11.83 -7.93 17.52
C PRO A 124 -13.01 -8.91 17.62
N ILE A 125 -12.74 -10.21 17.80
CA ILE A 125 -13.82 -11.21 17.93
C ILE A 125 -14.66 -11.07 19.20
N ASP A 126 -14.07 -10.53 20.28
CA ASP A 126 -14.77 -10.18 21.52
C ASP A 126 -15.46 -8.81 21.40
N ASN A 127 -16.12 -8.57 20.25
CA ASN A 127 -16.89 -7.37 19.97
C ASN A 127 -18.14 -7.23 20.87
N ASN A 128 -18.42 -8.25 21.71
CA ASN A 128 -19.41 -8.19 22.79
C ASN A 128 -19.24 -7.04 23.80
N LYS A 129 -18.05 -6.46 23.84
CA LYS A 129 -17.72 -5.32 24.71
C LYS A 129 -18.02 -3.96 24.06
N ILE A 130 -18.31 -3.94 22.76
CA ILE A 130 -18.63 -2.73 22.01
C ILE A 130 -20.15 -2.56 22.01
N VAL A 131 -20.64 -1.77 22.97
CA VAL A 131 -22.08 -1.60 23.22
C VAL A 131 -22.56 -0.16 22.99
N ASP A 132 -21.65 0.80 22.99
CA ASP A 132 -21.93 2.23 22.81
C ASP A 132 -20.70 3.00 22.28
N HIS A 133 -20.87 4.30 22.01
CA HIS A 133 -19.80 5.21 21.58
C HIS A 133 -18.61 5.27 22.55
N THR A 134 -18.83 5.14 23.86
CA THR A 134 -17.80 5.29 24.89
C THR A 134 -16.89 4.05 24.96
N SER A 135 -17.51 2.87 24.93
CA SER A 135 -16.84 1.57 24.92
C SER A 135 -16.14 1.30 23.58
N PHE A 136 -16.64 1.85 22.48
CA PHE A 136 -16.11 1.64 21.13
C PHE A 136 -14.59 1.87 21.04
N LYS A 137 -14.12 3.06 21.40
CA LYS A 137 -12.68 3.42 21.33
C LYS A 137 -11.82 2.63 22.31
N SER A 138 -12.44 2.06 23.36
CA SER A 138 -11.75 1.25 24.36
C SER A 138 -11.54 -0.18 23.93
N TYR A 139 -12.40 -0.72 23.05
CA TYR A 139 -12.40 -2.13 22.64
C TYR A 139 -12.12 -2.38 21.16
N ALA A 140 -12.24 -1.37 20.30
CA ALA A 140 -11.82 -1.45 18.90
C ALA A 140 -10.31 -1.15 18.74
N VAL A 141 -9.75 -1.47 17.58
CA VAL A 141 -8.33 -1.24 17.28
C VAL A 141 -8.17 -0.15 16.22
N ASP A 142 -7.57 0.98 16.60
CA ASP A 142 -7.34 2.13 15.71
C ASP A 142 -6.29 1.83 14.62
N VAL A 143 -6.71 1.94 13.35
CA VAL A 143 -5.86 1.75 12.18
C VAL A 143 -4.77 2.82 12.09
N ASP A 144 -5.03 4.07 12.48
CA ASP A 144 -4.00 5.12 12.46
C ASP A 144 -2.93 4.85 13.51
N GLY A 145 -3.30 4.25 14.65
CA GLY A 145 -2.35 3.74 15.62
C GLY A 145 -1.39 2.71 15.03
N ILE A 146 -1.87 1.81 14.17
CA ILE A 146 -1.04 0.82 13.46
C ILE A 146 -0.11 1.54 12.48
N LEU A 147 -0.65 2.42 11.64
CA LEU A 147 0.12 3.19 10.66
C LEU A 147 1.21 4.05 11.33
N LYS A 148 0.89 4.76 12.41
CA LYS A 148 1.86 5.55 13.19
C LYS A 148 2.99 4.69 13.74
N ARG A 149 2.69 3.47 14.22
CA ARG A 149 3.72 2.52 14.67
C ARG A 149 4.63 2.11 13.52
N MET A 150 4.08 1.79 12.35
CA MET A 150 4.85 1.43 11.15
C MET A 150 5.73 2.60 10.67
N LEU A 151 5.21 3.83 10.68
CA LEU A 151 5.95 5.04 10.30
C LEU A 151 7.11 5.36 11.26
N LYS A 152 6.91 5.14 12.56
CA LYS A 152 7.95 5.38 13.58
C LYS A 152 9.22 4.55 13.34
N VAL A 153 9.07 3.39 12.72
CA VAL A 153 10.18 2.48 12.40
C VAL A 153 11.03 2.96 11.21
N LYS A 154 10.54 3.94 10.43
CA LYS A 154 11.22 4.45 9.23
C LYS A 154 11.50 3.36 8.18
N ASN A 155 10.55 2.44 7.99
CA ASN A 155 10.56 1.51 6.86
C ASN A 155 10.69 2.26 5.52
N HIS A 156 11.26 1.60 4.52
CA HIS A 156 11.28 2.10 3.14
C HIS A 156 9.87 2.19 2.56
N LEU A 157 9.00 1.24 2.93
CA LEU A 157 7.62 1.19 2.50
C LEU A 157 6.71 0.59 3.60
N ASN A 158 5.57 1.22 3.83
CA ASN A 158 4.48 0.68 4.62
C ASN A 158 3.28 0.37 3.72
N ILE A 159 2.78 -0.86 3.78
CA ILE A 159 1.63 -1.32 3.02
C ILE A 159 0.54 -1.69 4.03
N ILE A 160 -0.64 -1.09 3.91
CA ILE A 160 -1.82 -1.46 4.68
C ILE A 160 -2.90 -1.90 3.70
N ILE A 161 -3.44 -3.10 3.87
CA ILE A 161 -4.53 -3.65 3.05
C ILE A 161 -5.66 -4.05 3.99
N LEU A 162 -6.83 -3.45 3.82
CA LEU A 162 -8.00 -3.68 4.66
C LEU A 162 -9.14 -4.30 3.85
N ASP A 163 -9.35 -5.60 4.01
CA ASP A 163 -10.51 -6.35 3.53
C ASP A 163 -11.60 -6.41 4.61
N ALA A 164 -12.06 -5.23 5.02
CA ALA A 164 -13.01 -5.11 6.12
C ALA A 164 -14.44 -4.87 5.62
N CYS A 165 -15.35 -5.76 6.02
CA CYS A 165 -16.79 -5.58 5.90
C CYS A 165 -17.28 -4.54 6.91
N ARG A 166 -18.17 -3.67 6.45
CA ARG A 166 -18.48 -2.39 7.10
C ARG A 166 -19.87 -2.42 7.68
N ASN A 167 -19.95 -2.95 8.89
CA ASN A 167 -21.20 -3.06 9.64
C ASN A 167 -21.30 -1.97 10.70
N ASP A 168 -22.54 -1.68 11.09
CA ASP A 168 -22.85 -0.90 12.30
C ASP A 168 -22.06 -1.48 13.48
N PRO A 169 -21.21 -0.68 14.14
CA PRO A 169 -20.34 -1.17 15.19
C PRO A 169 -21.09 -1.59 16.46
N TYR A 170 -22.37 -1.23 16.60
CA TYR A 170 -23.15 -1.46 17.82
C TYR A 170 -24.17 -2.58 17.64
N GLN A 171 -24.44 -3.32 18.72
CA GLN A 171 -25.60 -4.19 18.74
C GLN A 171 -26.90 -3.37 18.68
N GLY A 172 -27.81 -3.76 17.78
CA GLY A 172 -29.26 -3.72 18.01
C GLY A 172 -29.93 -2.37 18.27
N SER A 173 -29.22 -1.24 18.32
CA SER A 173 -29.85 0.06 18.56
C SER A 173 -30.25 0.70 17.23
N THR A 174 -31.50 0.47 16.84
CA THR A 174 -32.19 1.25 15.80
C THR A 174 -32.12 2.76 16.05
N GLN A 175 -31.80 3.16 17.29
CA GLN A 175 -31.71 4.54 17.75
C GLN A 175 -30.39 5.25 17.35
N GLU A 176 -29.26 4.53 17.24
CA GLU A 176 -27.97 5.08 16.82
C GLU A 176 -27.79 5.01 15.30
N ARG A 177 -28.45 4.05 14.62
CA ARG A 177 -28.53 3.95 13.15
C ARG A 177 -28.99 5.23 12.45
N GLY A 178 -29.72 6.09 13.17
CA GLY A 178 -30.29 7.34 12.64
C GLY A 178 -29.39 8.56 12.75
N ARG A 179 -28.25 8.51 13.45
CA ARG A 179 -27.39 9.67 13.69
C ARG A 179 -26.19 9.74 12.74
N GLY A 180 -26.46 9.81 11.44
CA GLY A 180 -25.47 10.25 10.45
C GLY A 180 -24.13 9.49 10.43
N GLN A 181 -24.09 8.24 10.92
CA GLN A 181 -22.88 7.43 10.87
C GLN A 181 -22.48 7.22 9.41
N ALA A 182 -21.25 7.61 9.07
CA ALA A 182 -20.70 7.39 7.75
C ALA A 182 -20.70 5.89 7.45
N ARG A 183 -21.31 5.50 6.33
CA ARG A 183 -21.26 4.12 5.86
C ARG A 183 -19.81 3.80 5.48
N GLY A 184 -19.23 2.79 6.08
CA GLY A 184 -17.88 2.36 5.72
C GLY A 184 -16.72 3.09 6.37
N LEU A 185 -15.51 2.71 5.96
CA LEU A 185 -14.25 3.28 6.46
C LEU A 185 -14.03 4.67 5.88
N ALA A 186 -13.47 5.55 6.70
CA ALA A 186 -13.02 6.88 6.34
C ALA A 186 -11.90 6.79 5.31
N ARG A 187 -11.81 7.83 4.48
CA ARG A 187 -10.65 8.04 3.62
C ARG A 187 -9.43 8.31 4.52
N MET A 188 -8.39 7.50 4.36
CA MET A 188 -7.09 7.78 4.98
C MET A 188 -6.14 8.35 3.92
N GLN A 189 -5.47 9.45 4.26
CA GLN A 189 -4.38 9.95 3.43
C GLN A 189 -3.13 9.13 3.71
N SER A 190 -2.51 8.57 2.66
CA SER A 190 -1.27 7.82 2.83
C SER A 190 -0.09 8.77 3.13
N PRO A 191 0.57 8.63 4.28
CA PRO A 191 1.76 9.39 4.58
C PRO A 191 2.91 8.99 3.66
N ARG A 192 3.93 9.84 3.59
CA ARG A 192 5.15 9.60 2.80
C ARG A 192 5.68 8.18 3.03
N GLY A 193 5.92 7.44 1.95
CA GLY A 193 6.43 6.06 2.01
C GLY A 193 5.37 5.03 2.38
N SER A 194 4.08 5.30 2.13
CA SER A 194 3.00 4.38 2.46
C SER A 194 2.02 4.19 1.30
N ILE A 195 1.36 3.04 1.30
CA ILE A 195 0.19 2.74 0.48
C ILE A 195 -0.87 2.09 1.35
N ILE A 196 -2.11 2.56 1.22
CA ILE A 196 -3.26 2.07 1.98
C ILE A 196 -4.32 1.66 0.96
N ALA A 197 -4.70 0.39 0.96
CA ALA A 197 -5.72 -0.18 0.08
C ALA A 197 -6.92 -0.68 0.90
N PHE A 198 -8.12 -0.43 0.37
CA PHE A 198 -9.39 -0.80 0.94
C PHE A 198 -10.17 -1.67 -0.05
N ALA A 199 -10.83 -2.71 0.44
CA ALA A 199 -11.67 -3.59 -0.38
C ALA A 199 -12.89 -2.90 -1.03
N THR A 200 -13.25 -1.69 -0.58
CA THR A 200 -14.33 -0.87 -1.16
C THR A 200 -14.10 0.62 -0.87
N ALA A 201 -14.73 1.49 -1.66
CA ALA A 201 -14.57 2.93 -1.61
C ALA A 201 -15.06 3.48 -0.25
N PRO A 202 -14.45 4.55 0.30
CA PRO A 202 -15.00 5.24 1.47
C PRO A 202 -16.49 5.58 1.26
N GLY A 203 -17.33 5.43 2.28
CA GLY A 203 -18.78 5.68 2.11
C GLY A 203 -19.62 4.47 1.67
N LYS A 204 -19.01 3.38 1.18
CA LYS A 204 -19.70 2.18 0.66
C LYS A 204 -19.34 0.91 1.44
N ALA A 205 -20.23 -0.08 1.49
CA ALA A 205 -19.95 -1.38 2.11
C ALA A 205 -19.35 -2.35 1.09
N ALA A 206 -18.48 -3.28 1.53
CA ALA A 206 -18.09 -4.43 0.73
C ALA A 206 -19.19 -5.48 0.87
N SER A 207 -19.52 -6.20 -0.20
CA SER A 207 -20.55 -7.24 -0.12
C SER A 207 -20.12 -8.33 0.84
N ASP A 208 -21.00 -8.70 1.77
CA ASP A 208 -20.86 -9.91 2.57
C ASP A 208 -20.90 -11.11 1.61
N THR A 209 -19.70 -11.62 1.25
CA THR A 209 -19.43 -12.94 0.68
C THR A 209 -20.07 -13.31 -0.66
N SER A 210 -19.24 -13.74 -1.62
CA SER A 210 -19.68 -14.63 -2.69
C SER A 210 -20.08 -15.95 -2.05
N VAL A 211 -21.37 -16.22 -1.88
CA VAL A 211 -21.83 -17.50 -1.32
C VAL A 211 -21.30 -18.66 -2.19
N GLY A 212 -20.48 -19.54 -1.61
CA GLY A 212 -19.90 -20.70 -2.31
C GLY A 212 -18.50 -20.48 -2.90
N GLU A 213 -17.82 -19.36 -2.64
CA GLU A 213 -16.40 -19.19 -2.95
C GLU A 213 -15.54 -19.26 -1.68
N ASP A 214 -14.30 -19.76 -1.81
CA ASP A 214 -13.36 -19.90 -0.71
C ASP A 214 -12.94 -18.54 -0.11
N ASN A 215 -12.90 -17.48 -0.92
CA ASN A 215 -12.40 -16.15 -0.54
C ASN A 215 -13.43 -15.05 -0.81
N GLY A 216 -13.33 -13.93 -0.08
CA GLY A 216 -14.04 -12.69 -0.40
C GLY A 216 -13.64 -12.15 -1.78
N ARG A 217 -14.56 -11.45 -2.46
CA ARG A 217 -14.34 -10.93 -3.83
C ARG A 217 -13.07 -10.10 -3.96
N PHE A 218 -12.80 -9.20 -3.00
CA PHE A 218 -11.57 -8.41 -3.01
C PHE A 218 -10.33 -9.30 -2.88
N THR A 219 -10.29 -10.18 -1.88
CA THR A 219 -9.15 -11.08 -1.69
C THR A 219 -8.94 -12.04 -2.87
N LYS A 220 -10.00 -12.56 -3.49
CA LYS A 220 -9.93 -13.34 -4.74
C LYS A 220 -9.14 -12.60 -5.83
N TYR A 221 -9.44 -11.32 -6.07
CA TYR A 221 -8.70 -10.52 -7.06
C TYR A 221 -7.33 -10.10 -6.56
N LEU A 222 -7.16 -9.80 -5.26
CA LEU A 222 -5.87 -9.50 -4.66
C LEU A 222 -4.88 -10.65 -4.85
N LEU A 223 -5.30 -11.90 -4.63
CA LEU A 223 -4.47 -13.08 -4.82
C LEU A 223 -4.02 -13.24 -6.29
N LYS A 224 -4.94 -13.02 -7.25
CA LYS A 224 -4.60 -13.00 -8.68
C LYS A 224 -3.63 -11.87 -9.03
N GLY A 225 -3.84 -10.68 -8.46
CA GLY A 225 -2.98 -9.52 -8.63
C GLY A 225 -1.58 -9.78 -8.08
N LEU A 226 -1.48 -10.30 -6.86
CA LEU A 226 -0.22 -10.69 -6.24
C LEU A 226 0.54 -11.68 -7.13
N ASP A 227 -0.10 -12.76 -7.59
CA ASP A 227 0.52 -13.73 -8.50
C ASP A 227 1.10 -13.11 -9.76
N LYS A 228 0.28 -12.32 -10.44
CA LYS A 228 0.69 -11.65 -11.67
C LYS A 228 1.83 -10.68 -11.39
N ALA A 229 1.74 -9.93 -10.29
CA ALA A 229 2.74 -8.94 -9.93
C ALA A 229 4.07 -9.56 -9.57
N HIS A 230 4.07 -10.68 -8.86
CA HIS A 230 5.28 -11.42 -8.53
C HIS A 230 5.92 -12.04 -9.77
N LYS A 231 5.11 -12.69 -10.62
CA LYS A 231 5.61 -13.31 -11.87
C LYS A 231 6.19 -12.29 -12.85
N ASN A 232 5.56 -11.12 -12.96
CA ASN A 232 5.90 -10.11 -13.97
C ASN A 232 6.70 -8.92 -13.40
N HIS A 233 7.10 -8.98 -12.13
CA HIS A 233 7.70 -7.85 -11.41
C HIS A 233 6.92 -6.54 -11.60
N GLN A 234 5.58 -6.63 -11.52
CA GLN A 234 4.66 -5.51 -11.71
C GLN A 234 4.66 -4.60 -10.48
N ARG A 235 4.52 -3.30 -10.71
CA ARG A 235 4.40 -2.34 -9.62
C ARG A 235 3.12 -2.52 -8.84
N ILE A 236 3.19 -2.29 -7.53
CA ILE A 236 2.03 -2.44 -6.64
C ILE A 236 0.86 -1.53 -7.00
N ASP A 237 1.11 -0.33 -7.53
CA ASP A 237 0.05 0.59 -7.97
C ASP A 237 -0.70 0.06 -9.20
N ASP A 238 0.03 -0.48 -10.20
CA ASP A 238 -0.57 -1.13 -11.36
C ASP A 238 -1.36 -2.38 -10.93
N MET A 239 -0.79 -3.17 -10.02
CA MET A 239 -1.45 -4.36 -9.46
C MET A 239 -2.77 -3.97 -8.76
N LEU A 240 -2.78 -2.97 -7.88
CA LEU A 240 -3.98 -2.55 -7.16
C LEU A 240 -5.03 -1.94 -8.09
N MET A 241 -4.61 -1.24 -9.14
CA MET A 241 -5.52 -0.77 -10.19
C MET A 241 -6.21 -1.94 -10.90
N GLU A 242 -5.47 -2.99 -11.26
CA GLU A 242 -6.05 -4.19 -11.87
C GLU A 242 -6.98 -4.96 -10.92
N VAL A 243 -6.60 -5.07 -9.64
CA VAL A 243 -7.47 -5.64 -8.59
C VAL A 243 -8.79 -4.87 -8.54
N SER A 244 -8.73 -3.53 -8.51
CA SER A 244 -9.91 -2.68 -8.51
C SER A 244 -10.80 -2.92 -9.72
N ASN A 245 -10.21 -2.92 -10.93
CA ASN A 245 -10.95 -3.16 -12.18
C ASN A 245 -11.64 -4.53 -12.19
N GLY A 246 -10.95 -5.57 -11.71
CA GLY A 246 -11.50 -6.92 -11.62
C GLY A 246 -12.70 -6.99 -10.66
N VAL A 247 -12.58 -6.38 -9.49
CA VAL A 247 -13.68 -6.36 -8.49
C VAL A 247 -14.88 -5.57 -9.03
N ILE A 248 -14.67 -4.38 -9.60
CA ILE A 248 -15.73 -3.56 -10.20
C ILE A 248 -16.47 -4.33 -11.29
N GLN A 249 -15.72 -5.03 -12.15
CA GLN A 249 -16.29 -5.82 -13.24
C GLN A 249 -17.14 -6.98 -12.71
N GLU A 250 -16.63 -7.76 -11.75
CA GLU A 250 -17.36 -8.91 -11.20
C GLU A 250 -18.57 -8.48 -10.36
N SER A 251 -18.49 -7.34 -9.68
CA SER A 251 -19.60 -6.82 -8.87
C SER A 251 -20.60 -5.98 -9.66
N GLY A 252 -20.44 -5.82 -10.98
CA GLY A 252 -21.29 -4.91 -11.76
C GLY A 252 -21.25 -3.44 -11.30
N GLY A 253 -20.16 -3.01 -10.66
CA GLY A 253 -19.99 -1.67 -10.09
C GLY A 253 -20.40 -1.51 -8.61
N ASP A 254 -20.97 -2.53 -7.97
CA ASP A 254 -21.43 -2.44 -6.57
C ASP A 254 -20.29 -2.33 -5.55
N GLN A 255 -19.13 -2.91 -5.85
CA GLN A 255 -17.95 -2.88 -5.01
C GLN A 255 -16.79 -2.25 -5.79
N GLU A 256 -16.23 -1.20 -5.22
CA GLU A 256 -15.20 -0.39 -5.88
C GLU A 256 -14.00 -0.26 -4.95
N PRO A 257 -12.99 -1.14 -5.04
CA PRO A 257 -11.79 -1.02 -4.22
C PRO A 257 -11.13 0.35 -4.42
N TRP A 258 -10.52 0.86 -3.36
CA TRP A 258 -9.88 2.16 -3.38
C TRP A 258 -8.51 2.07 -2.73
N TYR A 259 -7.52 2.79 -3.26
CA TYR A 259 -6.23 2.94 -2.60
C TYR A 259 -5.72 4.38 -2.62
N SER A 260 -4.89 4.71 -1.64
CA SER A 260 -4.08 5.93 -1.59
C SER A 260 -2.62 5.52 -1.53
N ALA A 261 -1.74 6.25 -2.21
CA ALA A 261 -0.31 5.95 -2.25
C ALA A 261 0.53 7.22 -2.22
N SER A 262 1.64 7.18 -1.47
CA SER A 262 2.69 8.23 -1.45
C SER A 262 4.07 7.58 -1.52
N LEU A 263 4.27 6.76 -2.56
CA LEU A 263 5.50 5.97 -2.75
C LEU A 263 6.71 6.86 -3.06
N ARG A 264 7.91 6.42 -2.65
CA ARG A 264 9.18 7.12 -2.92
C ARG A 264 10.03 6.45 -4.00
N ALA A 265 9.76 5.18 -4.25
CA ALA A 265 10.33 4.39 -5.31
C ALA A 265 9.28 3.34 -5.74
N PRO A 266 9.35 2.82 -6.97
CA PRO A 266 8.56 1.67 -7.37
C PRO A 266 8.79 0.49 -6.42
N PHE A 267 7.73 -0.25 -6.11
CA PHE A 267 7.81 -1.49 -5.36
C PHE A 267 7.09 -2.60 -6.13
N CYS A 268 7.76 -3.75 -6.22
CA CYS A 268 7.28 -4.93 -6.91
C CYS A 268 7.56 -6.16 -6.04
N PHE A 269 6.58 -7.05 -5.92
CA PHE A 269 6.71 -8.27 -5.13
C PHE A 269 7.75 -9.20 -5.79
N GLY A 270 8.69 -9.76 -5.01
CA GLY A 270 9.67 -10.72 -5.53
C GLY A 270 11.03 -10.17 -5.97
N GLY A 271 11.47 -9.03 -5.43
CA GLY A 271 12.89 -8.66 -5.50
C GLY A 271 13.29 -7.69 -6.60
N GLY A 272 12.52 -6.61 -6.76
CA GLY A 272 12.84 -5.51 -7.67
C GLY A 272 11.81 -5.39 -8.79
N CYS A 273 11.56 -4.15 -9.21
CA CYS A 273 10.73 -3.89 -10.36
C CYS A 273 11.55 -4.11 -11.63
N LEU A 274 10.97 -4.77 -12.63
CA LEU A 274 11.50 -4.65 -13.97
C LEU A 274 11.39 -3.16 -14.33
N THR A 275 12.51 -2.46 -14.30
CA THR A 275 12.61 -1.20 -15.00
C THR A 275 12.33 -1.55 -16.45
N ALA A 276 11.16 -1.15 -16.97
CA ALA A 276 11.09 -0.90 -18.39
C ALA A 276 12.29 0.00 -18.68
N GLN A 277 13.28 -0.50 -19.41
CA GLN A 277 14.32 0.35 -19.94
C GLN A 277 13.55 1.43 -20.69
N LEU A 278 13.55 2.65 -20.14
CA LEU A 278 13.27 3.80 -20.97
C LEU A 278 14.21 3.60 -22.16
N PRO A 279 13.70 3.52 -23.41
CA PRO A 279 14.58 3.37 -24.56
C PRO A 279 15.66 4.42 -24.38
N THR A 280 16.92 3.96 -24.25
CA THR A 280 18.05 4.88 -24.23
C THR A 280 17.82 5.79 -25.43
N PRO A 281 17.72 7.12 -25.25
CA PRO A 281 17.68 8.01 -26.40
C PRO A 281 18.83 7.55 -27.29
N PRO A 282 18.56 7.22 -28.58
CA PRO A 282 19.56 6.62 -29.43
C PRO A 282 20.82 7.48 -29.31
N SER A 283 21.94 6.84 -28.97
CA SER A 283 23.25 7.49 -28.94
C SER A 283 23.32 8.37 -30.17
N SER A 284 23.53 9.67 -29.97
CA SER A 284 23.58 10.67 -31.03
C SER A 284 24.66 10.27 -32.03
N THR A 285 24.31 9.44 -32.99
CA THR A 285 25.01 9.39 -34.25
C THR A 285 24.81 10.76 -34.85
N SER A 286 25.92 11.44 -35.10
CA SER A 286 25.96 12.68 -35.86
C SER A 286 25.30 12.42 -37.21
N TYR A 287 24.00 12.60 -37.30
CA TYR A 287 23.31 12.75 -38.57
C TYR A 287 23.81 14.07 -39.13
N SER A 288 24.71 14.01 -40.11
CA SER A 288 24.89 15.13 -41.02
C SER A 288 23.55 15.33 -41.70
N SER A 289 22.82 16.37 -41.30
CA SER A 289 21.58 16.77 -41.94
C SER A 289 21.85 16.94 -43.44
N PRO A 290 21.14 16.24 -44.34
CA PRO A 290 21.13 16.65 -45.72
C PRO A 290 20.48 18.03 -45.77
N SER A 291 21.19 18.99 -46.36
CA SER A 291 20.69 20.33 -46.65
C SER A 291 19.51 20.22 -47.60
N LEU A 292 18.30 20.11 -47.05
CA LEU A 292 17.07 20.31 -47.78
C LEU A 292 16.92 21.81 -48.01
N GLU A 293 16.85 22.20 -49.27
CA GLU A 293 16.43 23.53 -49.69
C GLU A 293 15.18 23.93 -48.90
N SER A 294 15.28 25.09 -48.28
CA SER A 294 14.26 25.66 -47.42
C SER A 294 13.00 25.97 -48.23
N VAL A 295 12.05 25.05 -48.25
CA VAL A 295 10.65 25.42 -48.45
C VAL A 295 10.29 26.34 -47.28
N PRO A 296 9.77 27.56 -47.51
CA PRO A 296 9.33 28.41 -46.43
C PRO A 296 8.15 27.73 -45.74
N VAL A 297 8.42 27.12 -44.60
CA VAL A 297 7.40 26.60 -43.69
C VAL A 297 6.62 27.83 -43.20
N PRO A 298 5.30 27.91 -43.41
CA PRO A 298 4.52 28.98 -42.81
C PRO A 298 4.72 28.92 -41.28
N PRO A 299 4.87 30.07 -40.59
CA PRO A 299 5.05 30.06 -39.14
C PRO A 299 3.92 29.24 -38.50
N PRO A 300 4.22 28.34 -37.55
CA PRO A 300 3.19 27.62 -36.84
C PRO A 300 2.24 28.65 -36.20
N PRO A 301 0.92 28.41 -36.19
CA PRO A 301 0.03 29.28 -35.43
C PRO A 301 0.54 29.31 -33.99
N GLU A 302 0.79 30.50 -33.45
CA GLU A 302 1.18 30.71 -32.05
C GLU A 302 0.13 30.09 -31.14
N LEU A 303 0.34 28.82 -30.77
CA LEU A 303 -0.32 28.23 -29.62
C LEU A 303 0.21 29.00 -28.41
N LEU A 304 -0.66 29.81 -27.80
CA LEU A 304 -0.41 30.50 -26.54
C LEU A 304 0.01 29.47 -25.50
N THR A 305 1.31 29.28 -25.33
CA THR A 305 1.84 28.43 -24.27
C THR A 305 1.77 29.20 -22.96
N LEU A 306 1.45 28.53 -21.85
CA LEU A 306 1.42 29.15 -20.53
C LEU A 306 2.73 29.91 -20.20
N ALA A 307 3.84 29.51 -20.83
CA ALA A 307 5.13 30.16 -20.77
C ALA A 307 5.13 31.62 -21.30
N SER A 308 4.39 31.93 -22.37
CA SER A 308 4.34 33.28 -22.98
C SER A 308 3.29 34.22 -22.38
N MET A 309 2.32 33.68 -21.64
CA MET A 309 1.23 34.51 -21.08
C MET A 309 1.70 35.44 -19.95
N PRO A 310 1.33 36.74 -19.94
CA PRO A 310 1.68 37.61 -18.83
C PRO A 310 1.06 37.14 -17.50
N PRO A 311 1.68 37.45 -16.35
CA PRO A 311 1.07 37.19 -15.05
C PRO A 311 -0.30 37.84 -14.92
N LYS A 312 -1.24 37.18 -14.21
CA LYS A 312 -2.63 37.60 -14.02
C LYS A 312 -3.51 37.57 -15.28
N THR A 313 -3.02 37.04 -16.40
CA THR A 313 -3.87 36.76 -17.56
C THR A 313 -4.92 35.72 -17.20
N VAL A 314 -6.18 35.99 -17.59
CA VAL A 314 -7.29 35.03 -17.47
C VAL A 314 -7.55 34.39 -18.83
N PHE A 315 -7.61 33.07 -18.90
CA PHE A 315 -7.90 32.32 -20.12
C PHE A 315 -8.84 31.14 -19.85
N ARG A 316 -9.38 30.54 -20.92
CA ARG A 316 -10.19 29.31 -20.86
C ARG A 316 -9.72 28.37 -21.95
N ASP A 317 -9.47 27.12 -21.58
CA ASP A 317 -9.17 26.08 -22.56
C ASP A 317 -10.40 25.72 -23.39
N THR A 318 -10.18 25.23 -24.61
CA THR A 318 -11.24 24.60 -25.40
C THR A 318 -11.21 23.10 -25.13
N LEU A 319 -12.33 22.57 -24.65
CA LEU A 319 -12.51 21.16 -24.32
C LEU A 319 -12.72 20.34 -25.61
N ARG A 320 -12.59 19.01 -25.49
CA ARG A 320 -12.66 18.10 -26.65
C ARG A 320 -14.03 18.09 -27.35
N ASP A 321 -15.08 18.50 -26.64
CA ASP A 321 -16.45 18.65 -27.12
C ASP A 321 -16.73 20.04 -27.72
N GLY A 322 -15.72 20.91 -27.81
CA GLY A 322 -15.86 22.29 -28.25
C GLY A 322 -16.35 23.25 -27.16
N GLY A 323 -16.64 22.76 -25.96
CA GLY A 323 -16.97 23.57 -24.79
C GLY A 323 -15.79 24.39 -24.29
N LYS A 324 -16.05 25.34 -23.39
CA LYS A 324 -15.00 26.11 -22.72
C LYS A 324 -14.76 25.55 -21.32
N GLY A 325 -13.50 25.32 -21.00
CA GLY A 325 -13.05 24.99 -19.66
C GLY A 325 -13.27 26.14 -18.66
N PRO A 326 -12.96 25.90 -17.37
CA PRO A 326 -13.07 26.93 -16.34
C PRO A 326 -12.15 28.12 -16.63
N GLU A 327 -12.47 29.29 -16.05
CA GLU A 327 -11.55 30.44 -16.08
C GLU A 327 -10.31 30.11 -15.28
N MET A 328 -9.16 30.17 -15.95
CA MET A 328 -7.85 29.97 -15.36
C MET A 328 -7.12 31.30 -15.29
N VAL A 329 -6.46 31.59 -14.17
CA VAL A 329 -5.61 32.77 -14.01
C VAL A 329 -4.14 32.35 -13.91
N VAL A 330 -3.26 33.02 -14.65
CA VAL A 330 -1.82 32.77 -14.66
C VAL A 330 -1.17 33.33 -13.39
N ILE A 331 -0.53 32.46 -12.61
CA ILE A 331 0.26 32.79 -11.43
C ILE A 331 1.74 32.82 -11.83
N PRO A 332 2.47 33.93 -11.55
CA PRO A 332 3.89 34.01 -11.88
C PRO A 332 4.71 33.04 -11.03
N ALA A 333 5.84 32.59 -11.58
CA ALA A 333 6.85 31.90 -10.79
C ALA A 333 7.38 32.82 -9.68
N GLY A 334 7.65 32.28 -8.50
CA GLY A 334 8.12 33.08 -7.37
C GLY A 334 8.13 32.35 -6.05
N ARG A 335 8.53 33.08 -5.00
CA ARG A 335 8.49 32.62 -3.61
C ARG A 335 7.33 33.28 -2.89
N PHE A 336 6.47 32.46 -2.30
CA PHE A 336 5.29 32.89 -1.57
C PHE A 336 5.35 32.38 -0.13
N ARG A 337 4.75 33.12 0.80
CA ARG A 337 4.58 32.66 2.18
C ARG A 337 3.29 31.86 2.25
N MET A 338 3.39 30.60 2.68
CA MET A 338 2.27 29.68 2.87
C MET A 338 2.07 29.42 4.36
N GLY A 339 0.80 29.38 4.79
CA GLY A 339 0.39 29.29 6.19
C GLY A 339 -0.41 30.51 6.64
N ASP A 340 -0.85 30.51 7.89
CA ASP A 340 -1.68 31.57 8.47
C ASP A 340 -0.89 32.85 8.74
N LEU A 341 -1.02 33.81 7.82
CA LEU A 341 -0.40 35.14 7.92
C LEU A 341 -1.18 36.12 8.79
N GLN A 342 -2.44 35.81 9.13
CA GLN A 342 -3.37 36.75 9.78
C GLN A 342 -3.70 36.38 11.23
N GLY A 343 -3.25 35.21 11.70
CA GLY A 343 -3.30 34.79 13.11
C GLY A 343 -4.59 34.08 13.52
N GLY A 344 -5.50 33.78 12.58
CA GLY A 344 -6.79 33.13 12.83
C GLY A 344 -6.88 31.66 12.37
N GLY A 345 -5.80 31.13 11.81
CA GLY A 345 -5.73 29.80 11.22
C GLY A 345 -5.46 28.68 12.23
N TYR A 346 -5.76 27.47 11.80
CA TYR A 346 -5.58 26.24 12.59
C TYR A 346 -4.09 25.93 12.83
N ASP A 347 -3.80 25.06 13.80
CA ASP A 347 -2.41 24.75 14.17
C ASP A 347 -1.58 24.12 13.03
N ASP A 348 -2.24 23.45 12.07
CA ASP A 348 -1.62 22.88 10.87
C ASP A 348 -1.30 23.90 9.77
N GLU A 349 -1.80 25.14 9.91
CA GLU A 349 -1.45 26.27 9.06
C GLU A 349 -0.24 27.07 9.59
N LYS A 350 0.34 26.64 10.72
CA LYS A 350 1.51 27.24 11.38
C LYS A 350 2.68 26.24 11.46
N PRO A 351 3.94 26.69 11.33
CA PRO A 351 4.37 28.06 11.08
C PRO A 351 4.29 28.45 9.60
N VAL A 352 4.16 29.76 9.37
CA VAL A 352 4.30 30.33 8.02
C VAL A 352 5.69 30.01 7.47
N HIS A 353 5.75 29.38 6.31
CA HIS A 353 7.00 29.03 5.64
C HIS A 353 7.00 29.47 4.18
N TRP A 354 8.19 29.56 3.59
CA TRP A 354 8.36 29.98 2.20
C TRP A 354 8.23 28.79 1.26
N VAL A 355 7.43 28.93 0.21
CA VAL A 355 7.27 27.96 -0.88
C VAL A 355 7.66 28.61 -2.20
N SER A 356 8.47 27.91 -2.98
CA SER A 356 8.81 28.31 -4.35
C SER A 356 7.91 27.55 -5.31
N VAL A 357 7.29 28.25 -6.25
CA VAL A 357 6.47 27.64 -7.31
C VAL A 357 6.96 28.11 -8.67
N GLU A 358 6.95 27.19 -9.63
CA GLU A 358 7.09 27.53 -11.05
C GLU A 358 5.85 28.26 -11.55
N LYS A 359 5.88 28.79 -12.78
CA LYS A 359 4.73 29.48 -13.35
C LYS A 359 3.61 28.46 -13.64
N PHE A 360 2.41 28.71 -13.15
CA PHE A 360 1.26 27.82 -13.32
C PHE A 360 -0.04 28.62 -13.50
N ALA A 361 -1.15 27.94 -13.82
CA ALA A 361 -2.48 28.56 -13.83
C ALA A 361 -3.40 27.85 -12.84
N ILE A 362 -4.27 28.60 -12.17
CA ILE A 362 -5.25 28.07 -11.22
C ILE A 362 -6.65 28.56 -11.58
N GLY A 363 -7.68 27.78 -11.24
CA GLY A 363 -9.07 28.20 -11.42
C GLY A 363 -9.33 29.52 -10.71
N ARG A 364 -9.94 30.48 -11.40
CA ARG A 364 -10.29 31.79 -10.85
C ARG A 364 -11.40 31.69 -9.80
N TYR A 365 -12.25 30.67 -9.94
CA TYR A 365 -13.35 30.39 -9.04
C TYR A 365 -13.25 28.95 -8.55
N GLU A 366 -13.77 28.72 -7.35
CA GLU A 366 -13.95 27.37 -6.81
C GLU A 366 -14.90 26.58 -7.71
N ILE A 367 -14.53 25.33 -8.00
CA ILE A 367 -15.40 24.43 -8.77
C ILE A 367 -16.34 23.77 -7.76
N LEU A 368 -17.56 24.30 -7.67
CA LEU A 368 -18.65 23.66 -6.94
C LEU A 368 -19.21 22.55 -7.81
N LEU A 369 -19.20 21.31 -7.30
CA LEU A 369 -19.78 20.13 -7.94
C LEU A 369 -21.27 20.00 -7.63
#